data_AF-A0A5C9AJC3-F1
#
_entry.id   AF-A0A5C9AJC3-F1
#
_cell.length_a   1.000
_cell.length_b   1.000
_cell.length_c   1.000
_cell.angle_alpha   90.00
_cell.angle_beta   90.00
_cell.angle_gamma   90.00
#
_symmetry.space_group_name_H-M   'P 1'
#
loop_
_entity.id
_entity.type
_entity.pdbx_description
1 polymer ?
#
loop_
_entity_poly.entity_id
_entity_poly.type
_entity_poly.pdbx_seq_one_letter_code
_entity_poly.pdbx_strand_id
1 'polypeptide(L)'
;PWNMPGLKAVGSYRSVLELLNIPHAKLIMDCVILLSVTSCLNSALYTASRMLYSLSRRGDAPAVMGKINRSKTPYVAVLLSTGAAFLTVVVNYYAPAKVFKFLIDSSGAIALLVYLVIAVSQLRMRKILRAEGSEIRLRMWLYPWLTWLVIGFITFVLVVMLFRPAQQLEVISTGLLAIGIICTVPIMARWKKLVLWQKTPVHNTR
;
A
#
# COMPACT_ATOMS: atom_id res chain seq x y z
N PRO A 1 33.44 13.88 -8.26
CA PRO A 1 32.23 14.02 -7.39
C PRO A 1 31.63 12.69 -6.90
N TRP A 2 31.50 11.65 -7.74
CA TRP A 2 30.76 10.41 -7.41
C TRP A 2 31.52 9.39 -6.53
N ASN A 3 32.84 9.53 -6.38
CA ASN A 3 33.70 8.64 -5.58
C ASN A 3 34.14 9.27 -4.24
N MET A 4 33.49 10.35 -3.79
CA MET A 4 33.84 10.98 -2.51
C MET A 4 33.42 10.09 -1.33
N PRO A 5 34.31 9.82 -0.36
CA PRO A 5 34.06 8.86 0.73
C PRO A 5 32.87 9.24 1.64
N GLY A 6 32.46 10.52 1.68
CA GLY A 6 31.31 11.00 2.44
C GLY A 6 29.94 10.85 1.76
N LEU A 7 29.88 10.57 0.46
CA LEU A 7 28.64 10.64 -0.33
C LEU A 7 27.60 9.58 0.09
N LYS A 8 28.08 8.40 0.54
CA LYS A 8 27.21 7.31 1.02
C LYS A 8 26.71 7.51 2.45
N ALA A 9 27.43 8.28 3.28
CA ALA A 9 27.11 8.44 4.69
C ALA A 9 26.25 9.68 4.98
N VAL A 10 26.38 10.73 4.17
CA VAL A 10 25.81 12.06 4.46
C VAL A 10 24.60 12.39 3.55
N GLY A 11 24.44 11.65 2.45
CA GLY A 11 23.38 11.85 1.48
C GLY A 11 23.77 12.84 0.38
N SER A 12 23.37 12.55 -0.85
CA SER A 12 23.78 13.30 -2.06
C SER A 12 23.47 14.80 -1.97
N TYR A 13 22.28 15.16 -1.46
CA TYR A 13 21.85 16.56 -1.37
C TYR A 13 22.68 17.37 -0.37
N ARG A 14 22.95 16.81 0.82
CA ARG A 14 23.76 17.48 1.84
C ARG A 14 25.21 17.64 1.38
N SER A 15 25.78 16.61 0.76
CA SER A 15 27.15 16.69 0.22
C SER A 15 27.29 17.76 -0.87
N VAL A 16 26.28 17.95 -1.73
CA VAL A 16 26.29 19.01 -2.74
C VAL A 16 26.20 20.41 -2.10
N LEU A 17 25.37 20.59 -1.08
CA LEU A 17 25.25 21.87 -0.38
C LEU A 17 26.53 22.23 0.40
N GLU A 18 27.21 21.23 0.96
CA GLU A 18 28.54 21.39 1.58
C GLU A 18 29.61 21.75 0.54
N LEU A 19 29.57 21.13 -0.66
CA LEU A 19 30.45 21.48 -1.79
C LEU A 19 30.23 22.91 -2.32
N LEU A 20 29.00 23.41 -2.24
CA LEU A 20 28.64 24.78 -2.62
C LEU A 20 28.99 25.83 -1.54
N ASN A 21 29.67 25.42 -0.45
CA ASN A 21 30.04 26.28 0.69
C ASN A 21 28.85 27.00 1.34
N ILE A 22 27.66 26.38 1.36
CA ILE A 22 26.50 26.96 2.03
C ILE A 22 26.63 26.75 3.55
N PRO A 23 26.71 27.83 4.37
CA PRO A 23 26.81 27.70 5.81
C PRO A 23 25.55 27.04 6.38
N HIS A 24 25.71 26.20 7.40
CA HIS A 24 24.61 25.48 8.07
C HIS A 24 23.79 24.53 7.16
N ALA A 25 24.32 24.12 6.00
CA ALA A 25 23.67 23.18 5.07
C ALA A 25 23.13 21.91 5.75
N LYS A 26 23.86 21.37 6.74
CA LYS A 26 23.42 20.23 7.55
C LYS A 26 22.08 20.50 8.25
N LEU A 27 21.97 21.60 8.99
CA LEU A 27 20.78 21.91 9.78
C LEU A 27 19.56 22.15 8.88
N ILE A 28 19.76 22.84 7.76
CA ILE A 28 18.69 23.08 6.78
C ILE A 28 18.15 21.75 6.25
N MET A 29 19.05 20.86 5.81
CA MET A 29 18.63 19.55 5.27
C MET A 29 17.97 18.67 6.32
N ASP A 30 18.51 18.62 7.54
CA ASP A 30 17.92 17.85 8.64
C ASP A 30 16.49 18.36 8.94
N CYS A 31 16.27 19.68 9.01
CA CYS A 31 14.94 20.27 9.21
C CYS A 31 13.97 19.94 8.07
N VAL A 32 14.41 20.05 6.81
CA VAL A 32 13.57 19.74 5.63
C VAL A 32 13.18 18.26 5.61
N ILE A 33 14.12 17.36 5.90
CA ILE A 33 13.87 15.92 5.96
C ILE A 33 12.89 15.61 7.08
N LEU A 34 13.10 16.15 8.29
CA LEU A 34 12.21 15.94 9.43
C LEU A 34 10.79 16.43 9.14
N LEU A 35 10.64 17.63 8.57
CA LEU A 35 9.33 18.18 8.21
C LEU A 35 8.64 17.32 7.14
N SER A 36 9.38 16.93 6.11
CA SER A 36 8.86 16.13 4.99
C SER A 36 8.42 14.74 5.43
N VAL A 37 9.24 14.05 6.22
CA VAL A 37 8.92 12.73 6.77
C VAL A 37 7.73 12.81 7.71
N THR A 38 7.69 13.82 8.60
CA THR A 38 6.56 14.02 9.52
C THR A 38 5.24 14.25 8.77
N SER A 39 5.26 15.04 7.71
CA SER A 39 4.09 15.27 6.85
C SER A 39 3.63 13.97 6.17
N CYS A 40 4.56 13.21 5.57
CA CYS A 40 4.28 11.94 4.92
C CYS A 40 3.69 10.90 5.91
N LEU A 41 4.24 10.81 7.12
CA LEU A 41 3.76 9.90 8.16
C LEU A 41 2.32 10.22 8.59
N ASN A 42 1.95 11.50 8.73
CA ASN A 42 0.59 11.89 9.05
C ASN A 42 -0.41 11.46 7.96
N SER A 43 -0.08 11.68 6.69
CA SER A 43 -0.91 11.24 5.56
C SER A 43 -1.01 9.71 5.46
N ALA A 44 0.10 8.99 5.68
CA ALA A 44 0.13 7.53 5.67
C ALA A 44 -0.74 6.95 6.79
N LEU A 45 -0.62 7.47 8.01
CA LEU A 45 -1.40 7.03 9.17
C LEU A 45 -2.90 7.30 8.99
N TYR A 46 -3.25 8.48 8.46
CA TYR A 46 -4.63 8.82 8.14
C TYR A 46 -5.22 7.87 7.09
N THR A 47 -4.47 7.60 6.02
CA THR A 47 -4.88 6.72 4.93
C THR A 47 -5.06 5.28 5.42
N ALA A 48 -4.11 4.76 6.19
CA ALA A 48 -4.19 3.43 6.80
C ALA A 48 -5.43 3.28 7.70
N SER A 49 -5.68 4.27 8.56
CA SER A 49 -6.82 4.27 9.48
C SER A 49 -8.16 4.30 8.74
N ARG A 50 -8.26 5.08 7.66
CA ARG A 50 -9.48 5.15 6.82
C ARG A 50 -9.69 3.89 5.99
N MET A 51 -8.63 3.28 5.47
CA MET A 51 -8.72 2.00 4.76
C MET A 51 -9.19 0.89 5.71
N LEU A 52 -8.62 0.81 6.92
CA LEU A 52 -9.02 -0.17 7.92
C LEU A 52 -10.49 0.03 8.37
N TYR A 53 -10.92 1.28 8.52
CA TYR A 53 -12.32 1.62 8.79
C TYR A 53 -13.27 1.24 7.63
N SER A 54 -12.85 1.45 6.37
CA SER A 54 -13.62 1.02 5.20
C SER A 54 -13.79 -0.49 5.13
N LEU A 55 -12.74 -1.25 5.48
CA LEU A 55 -12.76 -2.71 5.55
C LEU A 55 -13.69 -3.21 6.66
N SER A 56 -13.63 -2.63 7.87
CA SER A 56 -14.53 -3.03 8.97
C SER A 56 -16.00 -2.72 8.66
N ARG A 57 -16.28 -1.61 7.96
CA ARG A 57 -17.61 -1.26 7.44
C ARG A 57 -18.15 -2.24 6.40
N ARG A 58 -17.27 -2.92 5.65
CA ARG A 58 -17.63 -3.93 4.63
C ARG A 58 -17.82 -5.33 5.21
N GLY A 59 -17.40 -5.54 6.46
CA GLY A 59 -17.36 -6.83 7.14
C GLY A 59 -16.01 -7.56 6.99
N ASP A 60 -15.02 -6.92 6.38
CA ASP A 60 -13.74 -7.53 6.01
C ASP A 60 -12.65 -7.37 7.09
N ALA A 61 -12.94 -6.61 8.15
CA ALA A 61 -12.10 -6.46 9.33
C ALA A 61 -12.95 -6.53 10.61
N PRO A 62 -12.36 -6.84 11.79
CA PRO A 62 -13.10 -6.98 13.04
C PRO A 62 -13.96 -5.75 13.33
N ALA A 63 -15.22 -5.95 13.75
CA ALA A 63 -16.19 -4.87 13.96
C ALA A 63 -15.70 -3.79 14.95
N VAL A 64 -14.78 -4.13 15.84
CA VAL A 64 -14.14 -3.21 16.78
C VAL A 64 -13.35 -2.10 16.06
N MET A 65 -12.77 -2.39 14.89
CA MET A 65 -12.05 -1.42 14.05
C MET A 65 -13.01 -0.45 13.33
N GLY A 66 -14.31 -0.70 13.38
CA GLY A 66 -15.37 0.17 12.85
C GLY A 66 -15.91 1.18 13.86
N LYS A 67 -15.45 1.15 15.12
CA LYS A 67 -15.91 2.10 16.13
C LYS A 67 -15.35 3.50 15.86
N ILE A 68 -16.24 4.47 15.67
CA ILE A 68 -15.91 5.88 15.50
C ILE A 68 -16.11 6.65 16.80
N ASN A 69 -15.25 7.62 17.06
CA ASN A 69 -15.43 8.57 18.16
C ASN A 69 -16.40 9.70 17.74
N ARG A 70 -16.80 10.56 18.69
CA ARG A 70 -17.66 11.74 18.50
C ARG A 70 -17.13 12.72 17.45
N SER A 71 -15.82 12.73 17.22
CA SER A 71 -15.13 13.49 16.16
C SER A 71 -15.12 12.80 14.77
N LYS A 72 -15.90 11.73 14.57
CA LYS A 72 -15.99 10.93 13.33
C LYS A 72 -14.67 10.28 12.89
N THR A 73 -13.72 10.12 13.81
CA THR A 73 -12.43 9.46 13.60
C THR A 73 -12.44 8.03 14.18
N PRO A 74 -11.96 7.03 13.41
CA PRO A 74 -11.90 5.63 13.87
C PRO A 74 -10.71 5.45 14.83
N TYR A 75 -10.91 5.74 16.12
CA TYR A 75 -9.84 5.82 17.12
C TYR A 75 -9.09 4.48 17.32
N VAL A 76 -9.80 3.34 17.23
CA VAL A 76 -9.19 2.00 17.35
C VAL A 76 -8.22 1.74 16.20
N ALA A 77 -8.60 2.11 14.98
CA ALA A 77 -7.75 1.95 13.79
C ALA A 77 -6.50 2.84 13.87
N VAL A 78 -6.64 4.06 14.38
CA VAL A 78 -5.51 4.99 14.58
C VAL A 78 -4.55 4.44 15.64
N LEU A 79 -5.06 4.02 16.81
CA LEU A 79 -4.23 3.46 17.88
C LEU A 79 -3.47 2.21 17.44
N LEU A 80 -4.12 1.32 16.69
CA LEU A 80 -3.49 0.11 16.17
C LEU A 80 -2.40 0.45 15.14
N SER A 81 -2.68 1.38 14.22
CA SER A 81 -1.70 1.81 13.21
C SER A 81 -0.48 2.49 13.84
N THR A 82 -0.71 3.34 14.85
CA THR A 82 0.36 3.97 15.64
C THR A 82 1.15 2.93 16.44
N GLY A 83 0.48 1.97 17.06
CA GLY A 83 1.12 0.87 17.79
C GLY A 83 2.03 0.02 16.89
N ALA A 84 1.57 -0.29 15.67
CA ALA A 84 2.38 -1.00 14.67
C ALA A 84 3.60 -0.17 14.23
N ALA A 85 3.45 1.16 14.07
CA ALA A 85 4.56 2.05 13.77
C ALA A 85 5.61 2.06 14.90
N PHE A 86 5.18 2.18 16.17
CA PHE A 86 6.10 2.09 17.33
C PHE A 86 6.80 0.73 17.40
N LEU A 87 6.08 -0.37 17.19
CA LEU A 87 6.67 -1.70 17.15
C LEU A 87 7.76 -1.81 16.07
N THR A 88 7.52 -1.24 14.90
CA THR A 88 8.49 -1.21 13.79
C THR A 88 9.75 -0.42 14.17
N VAL A 89 9.60 0.71 14.88
CA VAL A 89 10.73 1.50 15.38
C VAL A 89 11.56 0.71 16.39
N VAL A 90 10.90 0.01 17.32
CA VAL A 90 11.57 -0.84 18.32
C VAL A 90 12.35 -1.96 17.61
N VAL A 91 11.74 -2.64 16.64
CA VAL A 91 12.40 -3.69 15.86
C VAL A 91 13.60 -3.13 15.07
N ASN A 92 13.46 -1.94 14.50
CA ASN A 92 14.55 -1.26 13.79
C ASN A 92 15.73 -0.89 14.71
N TYR A 93 15.48 -0.61 15.99
CA TYR A 93 16.53 -0.32 16.96
C TYR A 93 17.43 -1.55 17.23
N TYR A 94 16.87 -2.75 17.29
CA TYR A 94 17.63 -3.97 17.56
C TYR A 94 18.43 -4.51 16.36
N ALA A 95 17.98 -4.29 15.11
CA ALA A 95 18.63 -4.83 13.92
C ALA A 95 18.50 -3.93 12.67
N PRO A 96 19.10 -2.72 12.66
CA PRO A 96 18.82 -1.69 11.65
C PRO A 96 19.16 -2.13 10.22
N ALA A 97 20.32 -2.78 10.00
CA ALA A 97 20.75 -3.17 8.67
C ALA A 97 19.87 -4.28 8.04
N LYS A 98 19.44 -5.24 8.87
CA LYS A 98 18.60 -6.36 8.42
C LYS A 98 17.16 -5.90 8.19
N VAL A 99 16.64 -5.07 9.09
CA VAL A 99 15.28 -4.51 9.02
C VAL A 99 15.16 -3.58 7.82
N PHE A 100 16.11 -2.67 7.62
CA PHE A 100 16.08 -1.75 6.47
C PHE A 100 16.12 -2.50 5.13
N LYS A 101 17.00 -3.49 4.99
CA LYS A 101 17.09 -4.30 3.77
C LYS A 101 15.79 -5.07 3.52
N PHE A 102 15.28 -5.76 4.55
CA PHE A 102 14.01 -6.47 4.49
C PHE A 102 12.83 -5.55 4.14
N LEU A 103 12.76 -4.35 4.74
CA LEU A 103 11.69 -3.39 4.43
C LEU A 103 11.74 -2.92 2.97
N ILE A 104 12.92 -2.66 2.42
CA ILE A 104 13.06 -2.22 1.02
C ILE A 104 12.68 -3.35 0.07
N ASP A 105 13.21 -4.55 0.28
CA ASP A 105 12.94 -5.70 -0.59
C ASP A 105 11.45 -6.08 -0.53
N SER A 106 10.87 -6.15 0.68
CA SER A 106 9.46 -6.53 0.90
C SER A 106 8.48 -5.46 0.45
N SER A 107 8.71 -4.18 0.78
CA SER A 107 7.84 -3.07 0.37
C SER A 107 7.81 -2.90 -1.15
N GLY A 108 8.95 -3.11 -1.82
CA GLY A 108 9.02 -3.09 -3.27
C GLY A 108 8.15 -4.18 -3.91
N ALA A 109 8.23 -5.42 -3.39
CA ALA A 109 7.39 -6.52 -3.84
C ALA A 109 5.89 -6.27 -3.60
N ILE A 110 5.52 -5.77 -2.41
CA ILE A 110 4.15 -5.40 -2.07
C ILE A 110 3.64 -4.30 -3.01
N ALA A 111 4.43 -3.26 -3.26
CA ALA A 111 4.06 -2.16 -4.13
C ALA A 111 3.77 -2.66 -5.56
N LEU A 112 4.65 -3.50 -6.12
CA LEU A 112 4.44 -4.09 -7.45
C LEU A 112 3.15 -4.91 -7.52
N LEU A 113 2.87 -5.74 -6.51
CA LEU A 113 1.63 -6.51 -6.43
C LEU A 113 0.39 -5.62 -6.33
N VAL A 114 0.44 -4.56 -5.51
CA VAL A 114 -0.66 -3.58 -5.40
C VAL A 114 -0.90 -2.91 -6.76
N TYR A 115 0.16 -2.49 -7.46
CA TYR A 115 0.04 -1.91 -8.80
C TYR A 115 -0.54 -2.88 -9.82
N LEU A 116 -0.17 -4.16 -9.76
CA LEU A 116 -0.76 -5.20 -10.61
C LEU A 116 -2.26 -5.32 -10.37
N VAL A 117 -2.69 -5.39 -9.12
CA VAL A 117 -4.12 -5.45 -8.74
C VAL A 117 -4.85 -4.19 -9.18
N ILE A 118 -4.25 -3.01 -9.04
CA ILE A 118 -4.84 -1.75 -9.51
C ILE A 118 -5.03 -1.78 -11.03
N ALA A 119 -4.02 -2.21 -11.79
CA ALA A 119 -4.10 -2.29 -13.25
C ALA A 119 -5.20 -3.27 -13.72
N VAL A 120 -5.28 -4.45 -13.09
CA VAL A 120 -6.35 -5.43 -13.39
C VAL A 120 -7.72 -4.91 -12.98
N SER A 121 -7.84 -4.28 -11.81
CA SER A 121 -9.08 -3.66 -11.33
C SER A 121 -9.56 -2.57 -12.27
N GLN A 122 -8.65 -1.73 -12.78
CA GLN A 122 -8.95 -0.71 -13.77
C GLN A 122 -9.54 -1.30 -15.06
N LEU A 123 -8.95 -2.39 -15.58
CA LEU A 123 -9.48 -3.09 -16.76
C LEU A 123 -10.89 -3.65 -16.51
N ARG A 124 -11.09 -4.30 -15.36
CA ARG A 124 -12.38 -4.90 -14.99
C ARG A 124 -13.47 -3.84 -14.76
N MET A 125 -13.16 -2.80 -13.98
CA MET A 125 -14.09 -1.72 -13.68
C MET A 125 -14.55 -1.04 -14.97
N ARG A 126 -13.63 -0.79 -15.91
CA ARG A 126 -14.00 -0.23 -17.21
C ARG A 126 -14.86 -1.16 -18.05
N LYS A 127 -14.65 -2.49 -18.00
CA LYS A 127 -15.51 -3.47 -18.67
C LYS A 127 -16.93 -3.45 -18.09
N ILE A 128 -17.07 -3.32 -16.77
CA ILE A 128 -18.35 -3.21 -16.07
C ILE A 128 -19.06 -1.90 -16.46
N LEU A 129 -18.37 -0.76 -16.38
CA LEU A 129 -18.93 0.55 -16.75
C LEU A 129 -19.41 0.60 -18.21
N ARG A 130 -18.71 -0.07 -19.13
CA ARG A 130 -19.15 -0.21 -20.53
C ARG A 130 -20.41 -1.07 -20.66
N ALA A 131 -20.53 -2.12 -19.85
CA ALA A 131 -21.71 -2.98 -19.85
C ALA A 131 -22.94 -2.28 -19.23
N GLU A 132 -22.72 -1.38 -18.27
CA GLU A 132 -23.76 -0.56 -17.62
C GLU A 132 -24.13 0.71 -18.41
N GLY A 133 -23.59 0.90 -19.63
CA GLY A 133 -23.89 2.05 -20.48
C GLY A 133 -23.42 3.41 -19.92
N SER A 134 -22.56 3.41 -18.89
CA SER A 134 -22.10 4.62 -18.22
C SER A 134 -20.98 5.32 -18.99
N GLU A 135 -21.04 6.65 -19.10
CA GLU A 135 -20.02 7.43 -19.78
C GLU A 135 -18.65 7.33 -19.10
N ILE A 136 -17.65 6.88 -19.85
CA ILE A 136 -16.26 6.86 -19.41
C ILE A 136 -15.72 8.30 -19.47
N ARG A 137 -15.84 9.03 -18.35
CA ARG A 137 -15.39 10.43 -18.23
C ARG A 137 -13.89 10.65 -18.46
N LEU A 138 -13.05 9.63 -18.25
CA LEU A 138 -11.60 9.70 -18.50
C LEU A 138 -11.22 8.79 -19.66
N ARG A 139 -10.98 9.33 -20.86
CA ARG A 139 -10.37 8.61 -22.00
C ARG A 139 -8.85 8.73 -21.89
N MET A 140 -8.15 7.59 -21.83
CA MET A 140 -6.69 7.56 -21.87
C MET A 140 -6.24 7.45 -23.32
N TRP A 141 -5.19 8.19 -23.70
CA TRP A 141 -4.74 8.36 -25.08
C TRP A 141 -4.34 7.04 -25.77
N LEU A 142 -3.82 6.06 -25.01
CA LEU A 142 -3.29 4.80 -25.56
C LEU A 142 -3.91 3.53 -24.92
N TYR A 143 -5.18 3.62 -24.53
CA TYR A 143 -5.90 2.48 -23.97
C TYR A 143 -6.35 1.51 -25.08
N PRO A 144 -6.20 0.18 -24.94
CA PRO A 144 -5.79 -0.61 -23.76
C PRO A 144 -4.32 -1.07 -23.75
N TRP A 145 -3.54 -0.75 -24.77
CA TRP A 145 -2.16 -1.23 -24.92
C TRP A 145 -1.26 -0.84 -23.76
N LEU A 146 -1.40 0.39 -23.26
CA LEU A 146 -0.58 0.87 -22.15
C LEU A 146 -0.82 0.08 -20.85
N THR A 147 -2.07 -0.29 -20.57
CA THR A 147 -2.41 -1.08 -19.38
C THR A 147 -1.89 -2.51 -19.49
N TRP A 148 -1.93 -3.11 -20.68
CA TRP A 148 -1.33 -4.42 -20.93
C TRP A 148 0.20 -4.39 -20.83
N LEU A 149 0.85 -3.34 -21.33
CA LEU A 149 2.30 -3.15 -21.19
C LEU A 149 2.68 -3.05 -19.71
N VAL A 150 1.97 -2.24 -18.92
CA VAL A 150 2.20 -2.11 -17.47
C VAL A 150 2.04 -3.44 -16.75
N ILE A 151 0.99 -4.21 -17.07
CA ILE A 151 0.79 -5.55 -16.49
C ILE A 151 1.96 -6.46 -16.87
N GLY A 152 2.32 -6.52 -18.16
CA GLY A 152 3.42 -7.34 -18.65
C GLY A 152 4.76 -6.97 -18.01
N PHE A 153 5.03 -5.68 -17.85
CA PHE A 153 6.25 -5.17 -17.20
C PHE A 153 6.29 -5.54 -15.72
N ILE A 154 5.19 -5.34 -14.98
CA ILE A 154 5.13 -5.71 -13.56
C ILE A 154 5.29 -7.23 -13.40
N THR A 155 4.61 -8.04 -14.22
CA THR A 155 4.76 -9.50 -14.20
C THR A 155 6.20 -9.92 -14.51
N PHE A 156 6.84 -9.29 -15.51
CA PHE A 156 8.24 -9.54 -15.82
C PHE A 156 9.17 -9.23 -14.64
N VAL A 157 9.00 -8.09 -13.98
CA VAL A 157 9.80 -7.71 -12.80
C VAL A 157 9.58 -8.71 -11.65
N LEU A 158 8.34 -9.14 -11.39
CA LEU A 158 8.05 -10.14 -10.36
C LEU A 158 8.70 -11.49 -10.67
N VAL A 159 8.71 -11.91 -11.93
CA VAL A 159 9.40 -13.13 -12.37
C VAL A 159 10.90 -13.02 -12.15
N VAL A 160 11.52 -11.88 -12.50
CA VAL A 160 12.95 -11.64 -12.25
C VAL A 160 13.28 -11.65 -10.76
N MET A 161 12.44 -11.07 -9.90
CA MET A 161 12.61 -11.13 -8.44
C MET A 161 12.50 -12.57 -7.91
N LEU A 162 11.68 -13.42 -8.53
CA LEU A 162 11.57 -14.84 -8.17
C LEU A 162 12.83 -15.64 -8.49
N PHE A 163 13.70 -15.18 -9.40
CA PHE A 163 14.98 -15.83 -9.67
C PHE A 163 16.13 -15.34 -8.76
N ARG A 164 15.86 -14.38 -7.85
CA ARG A 164 16.86 -13.89 -6.90
C ARG A 164 16.69 -14.57 -5.53
N PRO A 165 17.63 -15.43 -5.10
CA PRO A 165 17.47 -16.23 -3.88
C PRO A 165 17.30 -15.40 -2.60
N ALA A 166 17.80 -14.16 -2.57
CA ALA A 166 17.60 -13.24 -1.46
C ALA A 166 16.15 -12.69 -1.34
N GLN A 167 15.41 -12.63 -2.45
CA GLN A 167 14.07 -12.02 -2.54
C GLN A 167 12.96 -13.06 -2.75
N GLN A 168 13.32 -14.30 -3.11
CA GLN A 168 12.39 -15.42 -3.33
C GLN A 168 11.40 -15.61 -2.19
N LEU A 169 11.88 -15.67 -0.94
CA LEU A 169 11.04 -15.95 0.20
C LEU A 169 10.02 -14.81 0.45
N GLU A 170 10.40 -13.56 0.21
CA GLU A 170 9.52 -12.40 0.36
C GLU A 170 8.48 -12.31 -0.75
N VAL A 171 8.88 -12.57 -2.00
CA VAL A 171 7.96 -12.54 -3.14
C VAL A 171 6.95 -13.68 -3.04
N ILE A 172 7.39 -14.88 -2.64
CA ILE A 172 6.50 -16.04 -2.46
C ILE A 172 5.54 -15.79 -1.31
N SER A 173 6.01 -15.33 -0.15
CA SER A 173 5.13 -15.05 1.00
C SER A 173 4.12 -13.95 0.71
N THR A 174 4.54 -12.86 0.07
CA THR A 174 3.65 -11.76 -0.31
C THR A 174 2.68 -12.19 -1.42
N GLY A 175 3.14 -12.98 -2.39
CA GLY A 175 2.31 -13.58 -3.43
C GLY A 175 1.25 -14.53 -2.86
N LEU A 176 1.63 -15.37 -1.88
CA LEU A 176 0.70 -16.26 -1.18
C LEU A 176 -0.35 -15.48 -0.39
N LEU A 177 0.04 -14.42 0.31
CA LEU A 177 -0.88 -13.53 1.01
C LEU A 177 -1.82 -12.83 0.02
N ALA A 178 -1.31 -12.36 -1.11
CA ALA A 178 -2.12 -11.74 -2.17
C ALA A 178 -3.13 -12.74 -2.75
N ILE A 179 -2.71 -13.97 -3.06
CA ILE A 179 -3.60 -15.04 -3.50
C ILE A 179 -4.63 -15.36 -2.41
N GLY A 180 -4.20 -15.46 -1.15
CA GLY A 180 -5.09 -15.66 0.00
C GLY A 180 -6.17 -14.58 0.10
N ILE A 181 -5.79 -13.31 -0.02
CA ILE A 181 -6.73 -12.17 -0.03
C ILE A 181 -7.64 -12.21 -1.27
N ILE A 182 -7.12 -12.56 -2.44
CA ILE A 182 -7.92 -12.71 -3.65
C ILE A 182 -8.91 -13.87 -3.51
N CYS A 183 -8.56 -14.93 -2.79
CA CYS A 183 -9.41 -16.08 -2.47
C CYS A 183 -10.43 -15.78 -1.36
N THR A 184 -10.15 -14.86 -0.43
CA THR A 184 -11.17 -14.43 0.55
C THR A 184 -12.27 -13.60 -0.11
N VAL A 185 -12.00 -12.85 -1.18
CA VAL A 185 -13.00 -12.07 -1.92
C VAL A 185 -14.19 -12.91 -2.43
N PRO A 186 -14.03 -14.06 -3.13
CA PRO A 186 -15.13 -14.92 -3.54
C PRO A 186 -15.78 -15.63 -2.35
N ILE A 187 -15.03 -15.97 -1.29
CA ILE A 187 -15.58 -16.58 -0.07
C ILE A 187 -16.49 -15.58 0.66
N MET A 188 -16.06 -14.33 0.82
CA MET A 188 -16.86 -13.23 1.37
C MET A 188 -18.04 -12.88 0.48
N ALA A 189 -17.89 -12.88 -0.84
CA ALA A 189 -19.00 -12.68 -1.77
C ALA A 189 -20.06 -13.80 -1.65
N ARG A 190 -19.64 -15.05 -1.47
CA ARG A 190 -20.54 -16.19 -1.22
C ARG A 190 -21.20 -16.10 0.15
N TRP A 191 -20.45 -15.75 1.20
CA TRP A 191 -20.98 -15.55 2.55
C TRP A 191 -21.99 -14.40 2.62
N LYS A 192 -21.72 -13.27 1.96
CA LYS A 192 -22.64 -12.13 1.92
C LYS A 192 -23.92 -12.49 1.18
N LYS A 193 -23.85 -13.27 0.09
CA LYS A 193 -25.02 -13.82 -0.61
C LYS A 193 -25.86 -14.72 0.30
N LEU A 194 -25.22 -15.61 1.07
CA LEU A 194 -25.91 -16.53 1.98
C LEU A 194 -26.59 -15.81 3.15
N VAL A 195 -25.92 -14.81 3.74
CA VAL A 195 -26.46 -13.99 4.83
C VAL A 195 -27.61 -13.09 4.35
N LEU A 196 -27.54 -12.55 3.13
CA LEU A 196 -28.63 -11.78 2.52
C LEU A 196 -29.85 -12.66 2.20
N TRP A 197 -29.64 -13.93 1.83
CA TRP A 197 -30.71 -14.91 1.60
C TRP A 197 -31.47 -15.28 2.89
N GLN A 198 -30.82 -15.23 4.05
CA GLN A 198 -31.47 -15.42 5.36
C GLN A 198 -32.28 -14.21 5.83
N LYS A 199 -32.08 -13.02 5.26
CA LYS A 199 -32.75 -11.76 5.67
C LYS A 199 -33.92 -11.34 4.80
N THR A 200 -34.28 -12.08 3.77
CA THR A 200 -35.56 -11.89 3.08
C THR A 200 -36.68 -12.53 3.92
N PRO A 201 -37.52 -11.77 4.64
CA PRO A 201 -38.76 -12.33 5.13
C PRO A 201 -39.56 -12.77 3.90
N VAL A 202 -39.93 -14.04 3.87
CA VAL A 202 -40.94 -14.55 2.95
C VAL A 202 -42.24 -13.86 3.34
N HIS A 203 -42.51 -12.69 2.77
CA HIS A 203 -43.85 -12.11 2.70
C HIS A 203 -44.34 -12.31 1.28
N ASN A 204 -45.03 -13.44 1.11
CA ASN A 204 -45.99 -13.67 0.04
C ASN A 204 -47.33 -13.79 0.76
N THR A 205 -48.11 -12.72 0.91
CA THR A 205 -49.23 -12.36 0.02
C THR A 205 -50.02 -13.56 -0.51
N ARG A 206 -50.91 -14.12 0.32
CA ARG A 206 -52.38 -14.06 0.16
C ARG A 206 -53.05 -14.83 1.29
#